data_AF-A0A355U9J2-F1
#
_entry.id   AF-A0A355U9J2-F1
#
_cell.length_a   1.000
_cell.length_b   1.000
_cell.length_c   1.000
_cell.angle_alpha   90.00
_cell.angle_beta   90.00
_cell.angle_gamma   90.00
#
_symmetry.space_group_name_H-M   'P 1'
#
loop_
_entity.id
_entity.type
_entity.pdbx_description
1 polymer ?
#
loop_
_entity_poly.entity_id
_entity_poly.type
_entity_poly.pdbx_seq_one_letter_code
_entity_poly.pdbx_strand_id
1 'polypeptide(L)'
;TVEAVVINGGFLSSNKGFNLPSSDMSVACLTPKDRKDLEFIMEHKLDWVALSFVREAQDIIELREILNANECHAHIVAKIEKPQAVKNIEAIISVTDAIMVARGDLGVEMPMEQVPMIQKRIVSLCIDASTPVIIATQMMESMITSPTPTRAETSDVANAVMDGADAVMLSAETSVGEYPLKAVEAVEKILGSTEQGWNIYNKFKKPDPSSPSFISDRICYSSVNMSEGLNAKAIISMTQSGYTAYKIASGRPNCDVFIFTANRHLLARLSLVWNVRAFYYDSMTNTDLTIKEVIGILKEKGLLVDGDVVINTAAMPVSENGKTNALKISTVGE
;
A
#
# COMPACT_ATOMS: atom_id res chain seq x y z
N THR A 1 2.29 22.80 37.41
CA THR A 1 3.56 23.22 36.77
C THR A 1 4.54 22.08 36.89
N VAL A 2 5.35 21.85 35.85
CA VAL A 2 6.39 20.82 35.85
C VAL A 2 7.73 21.55 35.83
N GLU A 3 8.66 21.14 36.69
CA GLU A 3 10.04 21.62 36.67
C GLU A 3 10.88 20.65 35.83
N ALA A 4 11.68 21.19 34.92
CA ALA A 4 12.52 20.42 34.02
C ALA A 4 13.88 21.11 33.84
N VAL A 5 14.90 20.32 33.52
CA VAL A 5 16.26 20.80 33.23
C VAL A 5 16.53 20.64 31.74
N VAL A 6 17.07 21.70 31.12
CA VAL A 6 17.50 21.65 29.72
C VAL A 6 18.76 20.80 29.62
N ILE A 7 18.67 19.66 28.94
CA ILE A 7 19.82 18.78 28.66
C ILE A 7 20.54 19.26 27.40
N ASN A 8 19.80 19.41 26.29
CA ASN A 8 20.31 19.92 25.02
C ASN A 8 19.55 21.21 24.68
N GLY A 9 20.26 22.34 24.71
CA GLY A 9 19.69 23.66 24.46
C GLY A 9 19.68 24.06 22.98
N GLY A 10 19.06 25.19 22.69
CA GLY A 10 18.99 25.77 21.35
C GLY A 10 17.94 26.89 21.27
N PHE A 11 17.77 27.45 20.08
CA PHE A 11 16.72 28.43 19.83
C PHE A 11 15.35 27.73 19.75
N LEU A 12 14.42 28.13 20.62
CA LEU A 12 13.04 27.65 20.62
C LEU A 12 12.12 28.76 20.11
N SER A 13 11.54 28.58 18.92
CA SER A 13 10.54 29.52 18.40
C SER A 13 9.15 29.28 18.98
N SER A 14 8.21 30.17 18.71
CA SER A 14 6.79 29.96 19.04
C SER A 14 6.20 28.75 18.29
N ASN A 15 5.16 28.13 18.88
CA ASN A 15 4.37 27.02 18.30
C ASN A 15 5.20 25.81 17.86
N LYS A 16 6.32 25.52 18.54
CA LYS A 16 7.02 24.24 18.33
C LYS A 16 6.23 23.10 18.95
N GLY A 17 6.19 21.98 18.22
CA GLY A 17 5.68 20.72 18.75
C GLY A 17 6.50 20.29 19.97
N PHE A 18 5.86 19.54 20.85
CA PHE A 18 6.53 18.88 21.97
C PHE A 18 6.12 17.42 21.98
N ASN A 19 7.01 16.57 22.45
CA ASN A 19 6.79 15.14 22.57
C ASN A 19 7.01 14.77 24.03
N LEU A 20 6.19 13.85 24.54
CA LEU A 20 6.34 13.28 25.87
C LEU A 20 6.51 11.77 25.70
N PRO A 21 7.73 11.31 25.39
CA PRO A 21 8.01 9.90 25.17
C PRO A 21 7.54 9.09 26.38
N SER A 22 6.88 7.95 26.13
CA SER A 22 6.39 7.05 27.17
C SER A 22 5.29 7.60 28.10
N SER A 23 4.65 8.72 27.75
CA SER A 23 3.44 9.18 28.46
C SER A 23 2.17 8.56 27.87
N ASP A 24 1.26 8.12 28.75
CA ASP A 24 -0.06 7.61 28.37
C ASP A 24 -1.09 8.74 28.21
N MET A 25 -0.69 9.88 27.64
CA MET A 25 -1.63 11.00 27.48
C MET A 25 -2.83 10.58 26.61
N SER A 26 -4.01 10.62 27.22
CA SER A 26 -5.31 10.24 26.63
C SER A 26 -5.88 11.32 25.72
N VAL A 27 -5.07 11.85 24.80
CA VAL A 27 -5.58 12.72 23.74
C VAL A 27 -6.32 11.85 22.74
N ALA A 28 -7.53 12.23 22.34
CA ALA A 28 -8.25 11.55 21.28
C ALA A 28 -7.42 11.55 19.99
N CYS A 29 -7.42 10.44 19.24
CA CYS A 29 -6.69 10.35 17.97
C CYS A 29 -7.27 11.34 16.93
N LEU A 30 -8.59 11.57 16.97
CA LEU A 30 -9.26 12.59 16.17
C LEU A 30 -9.49 13.88 16.98
N THR A 31 -8.84 14.96 16.56
CA THR A 31 -9.08 16.30 17.12
C THR A 31 -10.36 16.93 16.53
N PRO A 32 -10.88 18.03 17.15
CA PRO A 32 -11.98 18.78 16.55
C PRO A 32 -11.66 19.33 15.14
N LYS A 33 -10.40 19.64 14.86
CA LYS A 33 -9.96 20.03 13.52
C LYS A 33 -10.05 18.86 12.55
N ASP A 34 -9.54 17.68 12.94
CA ASP A 34 -9.56 16.50 12.07
C ASP A 34 -10.99 16.10 11.71
N ARG A 35 -11.95 16.25 12.63
CA ARG A 35 -13.37 16.03 12.35
C ARG A 35 -13.91 16.96 11.26
N LYS A 36 -13.48 18.23 11.26
CA LYS A 36 -13.82 19.18 10.19
C LYS A 36 -13.13 18.84 8.87
N ASP A 37 -11.88 18.38 8.91
CA ASP A 37 -11.18 17.93 7.71
C ASP A 37 -11.84 16.66 7.12
N LEU A 38 -12.40 15.78 7.96
CA LEU A 38 -13.19 14.63 7.51
C LEU A 38 -14.44 15.07 6.74
N GLU A 39 -15.12 16.14 7.15
CA GLU A 39 -16.25 16.69 6.37
C GLU A 39 -15.83 17.04 4.94
N PHE A 40 -14.66 17.68 4.78
CA PHE A 40 -14.10 18.01 3.48
C PHE A 40 -13.76 16.74 2.66
N ILE A 41 -13.14 15.74 3.28
CA ILE A 41 -12.81 14.45 2.66
C ILE A 41 -14.08 13.78 2.12
N MET A 42 -15.15 13.77 2.92
CA MET A 42 -16.43 13.15 2.58
C MET A 42 -17.13 13.90 1.43
N GLU A 43 -17.14 15.23 1.49
CA GLU A 43 -17.71 16.09 0.44
C GLU A 43 -17.03 15.84 -0.92
N HIS A 44 -15.70 15.72 -0.92
CA HIS A 44 -14.91 15.55 -2.14
C HIS A 44 -14.71 14.09 -2.55
N LYS A 45 -15.28 13.14 -1.80
CA LYS A 45 -15.22 11.69 -2.06
C LYS A 45 -13.78 11.19 -2.27
N LEU A 46 -12.85 11.64 -1.44
CA LEU A 46 -11.44 11.23 -1.54
C LEU A 46 -11.29 9.73 -1.25
N ASP A 47 -10.33 9.09 -1.91
CA ASP A 47 -10.17 7.63 -1.86
C ASP A 47 -9.44 7.13 -0.61
N TRP A 48 -8.62 7.97 0.02
CA TRP A 48 -7.77 7.62 1.16
C TRP A 48 -7.80 8.71 2.24
N VAL A 49 -7.72 8.27 3.49
CA VAL A 49 -7.53 9.10 4.69
C VAL A 49 -6.36 8.53 5.48
N ALA A 50 -5.31 9.33 5.69
CA ALA A 50 -4.19 8.93 6.53
C ALA A 50 -4.40 9.43 7.97
N LEU A 51 -4.71 8.51 8.89
CA LEU A 51 -4.94 8.84 10.30
C LEU A 51 -3.60 8.95 11.03
N SER A 52 -3.33 10.13 11.59
CA SER A 52 -2.09 10.42 12.33
C SER A 52 -2.15 9.95 13.77
N PHE A 53 -0.98 9.68 14.37
CA PHE A 53 -0.80 9.32 15.77
C PHE A 53 -1.65 8.13 16.24
N VAL A 54 -1.89 7.17 15.35
CA VAL A 54 -2.56 5.91 15.69
C VAL A 54 -1.77 5.22 16.81
N ARG A 55 -2.47 4.61 17.76
CA ARG A 55 -1.89 3.87 18.89
C ARG A 55 -2.45 2.46 18.99
N GLU A 56 -3.70 2.26 18.59
CA GLU A 56 -4.38 0.98 18.70
C GLU A 56 -5.45 0.79 17.61
N ALA A 57 -5.98 -0.43 17.52
CA ALA A 57 -7.00 -0.78 16.53
C ALA A 57 -8.27 0.06 16.68
N GLN A 58 -8.61 0.46 17.91
CA GLN A 58 -9.81 1.25 18.20
C GLN A 58 -9.80 2.61 17.49
N ASP A 59 -8.62 3.26 17.38
CA ASP A 59 -8.50 4.54 16.65
C ASP A 59 -8.96 4.40 15.18
N ILE A 60 -8.66 3.26 14.55
CA ILE A 60 -9.06 2.96 13.16
C ILE A 60 -10.54 2.60 13.07
N ILE A 61 -11.05 1.83 14.03
CA ILE A 61 -12.46 1.44 14.10
C ILE A 61 -13.35 2.67 14.25
N GLU A 62 -12.98 3.61 15.13
CA GLU A 62 -13.73 4.86 15.32
C GLU A 62 -13.80 5.70 14.04
N LEU A 63 -12.67 5.85 13.32
CA LEU A 63 -12.67 6.54 12.04
C LEU A 63 -13.53 5.80 11.01
N ARG A 64 -13.46 4.47 10.97
CA ARG A 64 -14.27 3.63 10.07
C ARG A 64 -15.76 3.82 10.31
N GLU A 65 -16.19 3.85 11.57
CA GLU A 65 -17.59 4.08 11.95
C GLU A 65 -18.09 5.44 11.47
N ILE A 66 -17.28 6.49 11.61
CA ILE A 66 -17.60 7.83 11.12
C ILE A 66 -17.77 7.83 9.59
N LEU A 67 -16.82 7.22 8.86
CA LEU A 67 -16.89 7.16 7.40
C LEU A 67 -18.12 6.37 6.93
N ASN A 68 -18.38 5.21 7.53
CA ASN A 68 -19.54 4.36 7.20
C ASN A 68 -20.87 5.05 7.49
N ALA A 69 -20.98 5.74 8.63
CA ALA A 69 -22.19 6.48 9.01
C ALA A 69 -22.53 7.62 8.04
N ASN A 70 -21.54 8.10 7.27
CA ASN A 70 -21.71 9.14 6.27
C ASN A 70 -21.63 8.60 4.83
N GLU A 71 -21.74 7.28 4.64
CA GLU A 71 -21.65 6.61 3.33
C GLU A 71 -20.35 6.96 2.56
N CYS A 72 -19.29 7.31 3.28
CA CYS A 72 -17.99 7.61 2.72
C CYS A 72 -17.18 6.34 2.59
N HIS A 73 -16.77 6.02 1.36
CA HIS A 73 -16.06 4.78 1.08
C HIS A 73 -14.54 4.88 1.24
N ALA A 74 -13.99 6.01 1.68
CA ALA A 74 -12.54 6.22 1.76
C ALA A 74 -11.83 5.11 2.56
N HIS A 75 -10.67 4.69 2.08
CA HIS A 75 -9.82 3.75 2.80
C HIS A 75 -8.93 4.48 3.82
N ILE A 76 -8.53 3.78 4.87
CA ILE A 76 -7.76 4.31 5.99
C ILE A 76 -6.32 3.81 5.88
N VAL A 77 -5.38 4.74 5.90
CA VAL A 77 -3.95 4.50 6.11
C VAL A 77 -3.64 4.81 7.57
N ALA A 78 -3.21 3.82 8.36
CA ALA A 78 -2.77 4.05 9.73
C ALA A 78 -1.32 4.54 9.73
N LYS A 79 -1.06 5.76 10.25
CA LYS A 79 0.30 6.27 10.40
C LYS A 79 0.91 5.77 11.71
N ILE A 80 1.99 5.02 11.59
CA ILE A 80 2.72 4.41 12.71
C ILE A 80 3.81 5.38 13.16
N GLU A 81 3.47 6.18 14.17
CA GLU A 81 4.29 7.28 14.69
C GLU A 81 4.54 7.15 16.20
N LYS A 82 3.76 6.29 16.87
CA LYS A 82 3.76 6.15 18.32
C LYS A 82 4.28 4.77 18.75
N PRO A 83 5.05 4.67 19.86
CA PRO A 83 5.52 3.40 20.38
C PRO A 83 4.38 2.41 20.67
N GLN A 84 3.21 2.91 21.07
CA GLN A 84 2.00 2.10 21.29
C GLN A 84 1.56 1.40 20.02
N ALA A 85 1.55 2.08 18.87
CA ALA A 85 1.19 1.46 17.60
C ALA A 85 2.19 0.38 17.17
N VAL A 86 3.49 0.55 17.45
CA VAL A 86 4.49 -0.50 17.18
C VAL A 86 4.23 -1.76 18.01
N LYS A 87 3.78 -1.60 19.26
CA LYS A 87 3.38 -2.72 20.13
C LYS A 87 2.10 -3.38 19.64
N ASN A 88 1.11 -2.58 19.22
CA ASN A 88 -0.22 -3.03 18.81
C ASN A 88 -0.35 -3.32 17.30
N ILE A 89 0.77 -3.39 16.57
CA ILE A 89 0.77 -3.35 15.10
C ILE A 89 -0.09 -4.43 14.45
N GLU A 90 -0.10 -5.65 14.98
CA GLU A 90 -0.87 -6.76 14.41
C GLU A 90 -2.38 -6.49 14.48
N ALA A 91 -2.85 -5.92 15.59
CA ALA A 91 -4.24 -5.53 15.77
C ALA A 91 -4.62 -4.33 14.89
N ILE A 92 -3.69 -3.41 14.64
CA ILE A 92 -3.92 -2.26 13.74
C ILE A 92 -4.01 -2.76 12.29
N ILE A 93 -3.09 -3.64 11.87
CA ILE A 93 -3.06 -4.22 10.52
C ILE A 93 -4.38 -4.95 10.20
N SER A 94 -4.99 -5.63 11.17
CA SER A 94 -6.22 -6.40 10.93
C SER A 94 -7.48 -5.56 10.68
N VAL A 95 -7.46 -4.25 10.98
CA VAL A 95 -8.62 -3.35 10.85
C VAL A 95 -8.39 -2.17 9.90
N THR A 96 -7.15 -1.94 9.47
CA THR A 96 -6.78 -0.88 8.53
C THR A 96 -6.78 -1.36 7.08
N ASP A 97 -6.89 -0.43 6.12
CA ASP A 97 -6.74 -0.79 4.70
C ASP A 97 -5.29 -0.70 4.24
N ALA A 98 -4.48 0.14 4.88
CA ALA A 98 -3.05 0.28 4.61
C ALA A 98 -2.31 0.80 5.85
N ILE A 99 -0.98 0.65 5.83
CA ILE A 99 -0.06 1.16 6.85
C ILE A 99 0.87 2.21 6.25
N MET A 100 1.22 3.24 7.01
CA MET A 100 2.32 4.14 6.72
C MET A 100 3.33 4.12 7.86
N VAL A 101 4.58 3.76 7.57
CA VAL A 101 5.70 3.88 8.52
C VAL A 101 6.30 5.28 8.37
N ALA A 102 5.93 6.19 9.27
CA ALA A 102 6.39 7.58 9.29
C ALA A 102 7.67 7.70 10.14
N ARG A 103 8.82 7.50 9.48
CA ARG A 103 10.12 7.29 10.15
C ARG A 103 10.62 8.51 10.92
N GLY A 104 10.37 9.71 10.40
CA GLY A 104 10.73 10.97 11.04
C GLY A 104 10.01 11.14 12.37
N ASP A 105 8.69 11.00 12.37
CA ASP A 105 7.87 11.09 13.59
C ASP A 105 8.18 9.96 14.58
N LEU A 106 8.30 8.72 14.07
CA LEU A 106 8.61 7.56 14.90
C LEU A 106 10.01 7.67 15.55
N GLY A 107 11.00 8.22 14.83
CA GLY A 107 12.36 8.44 15.32
C GLY A 107 12.49 9.54 16.37
N VAL A 108 11.47 10.39 16.54
CA VAL A 108 11.38 11.32 17.68
C VAL A 108 10.92 10.61 18.95
N GLU A 109 10.04 9.62 18.81
CA GLU A 109 9.42 8.91 19.94
C GLU A 109 10.16 7.62 20.34
N MET A 110 11.01 7.09 19.46
CA MET A 110 11.77 5.85 19.67
C MET A 110 13.25 6.04 19.31
N PRO A 111 14.18 5.27 19.92
CA PRO A 111 15.59 5.33 19.54
C PRO A 111 15.79 5.08 18.04
N MET A 112 16.49 5.99 17.37
CA MET A 112 16.65 6.00 15.91
C MET A 112 17.27 4.69 15.37
N GLU A 113 18.15 4.05 16.14
CA GLU A 113 18.78 2.78 15.78
C GLU A 113 17.78 1.60 15.74
N GLN A 114 16.61 1.72 16.35
CA GLN A 114 15.56 0.68 16.33
C GLN A 114 14.62 0.82 15.14
N VAL A 115 14.47 2.03 14.59
CA VAL A 115 13.49 2.35 13.52
C VAL A 115 13.66 1.44 12.29
N PRO A 116 14.87 1.15 11.78
CA PRO A 116 15.03 0.24 10.64
C PRO A 116 14.49 -1.16 10.90
N MET A 117 14.69 -1.71 12.10
CA MET A 117 14.19 -3.04 12.46
C MET A 117 12.68 -3.05 12.64
N ILE A 118 12.11 -1.97 13.18
CA ILE A 118 10.66 -1.79 13.31
C ILE A 118 10.02 -1.74 11.93
N GLN A 119 10.57 -0.96 10.98
CA GLN A 119 10.11 -0.92 9.59
C GLN A 119 10.05 -2.32 8.99
N LYS A 120 11.17 -3.07 9.03
CA LYS A 120 11.26 -4.42 8.46
C LYS A 120 10.19 -5.36 9.04
N ARG A 121 10.00 -5.31 10.36
CA ARG A 121 8.94 -6.09 11.04
C ARG A 121 7.55 -5.69 10.53
N ILE A 122 7.24 -4.40 10.48
CA ILE A 122 5.93 -3.91 10.03
C ILE A 122 5.67 -4.33 8.58
N VAL A 123 6.63 -4.13 7.68
CA VAL A 123 6.51 -4.50 6.27
C VAL A 123 6.26 -6.01 6.13
N SER A 124 7.01 -6.85 6.85
CA SER A 124 6.79 -8.30 6.81
C SER A 124 5.38 -8.69 7.28
N LEU A 125 4.87 -8.07 8.35
CA LEU A 125 3.52 -8.34 8.84
C LEU A 125 2.45 -7.86 7.85
N CYS A 126 2.69 -6.73 7.19
CA CYS A 126 1.81 -6.18 6.16
C CYS A 126 1.72 -7.13 4.95
N ILE A 127 2.85 -7.65 4.48
CA ILE A 127 2.89 -8.65 3.39
C ILE A 127 2.11 -9.91 3.78
N ASP A 128 2.31 -10.41 5.00
CA ASP A 128 1.60 -11.61 5.49
C ASP A 128 0.07 -11.40 5.55
N ALA A 129 -0.36 -10.22 5.97
CA ALA A 129 -1.76 -9.82 6.02
C ALA A 129 -2.33 -9.39 4.65
N SER A 130 -1.48 -9.26 3.63
CA SER A 130 -1.83 -8.67 2.33
C SER A 130 -2.32 -7.22 2.44
N THR A 131 -1.82 -6.47 3.42
CA THR A 131 -2.12 -5.05 3.64
C THR A 131 -1.02 -4.18 3.00
N PRO A 132 -1.34 -3.24 2.09
CA PRO A 132 -0.34 -2.34 1.52
C PRO A 132 0.39 -1.51 2.57
N VAL A 133 1.69 -1.29 2.36
CA VAL A 133 2.53 -0.50 3.25
C VAL A 133 3.31 0.60 2.53
N ILE A 134 3.23 1.80 3.08
CA ILE A 134 3.94 3.00 2.62
C ILE A 134 5.13 3.26 3.55
N ILE A 135 6.32 3.45 2.98
CA ILE A 135 7.46 3.99 3.73
C ILE A 135 7.54 5.49 3.48
N ALA A 136 7.48 6.26 4.56
CA ALA A 136 7.30 7.70 4.51
C ALA A 136 8.40 8.46 5.28
N THR A 137 8.57 9.73 4.88
CA THR A 137 9.49 10.74 5.43
C THR A 137 10.97 10.41 5.26
N GLN A 138 11.82 11.43 5.15
CA GLN A 138 13.27 11.29 4.99
C GLN A 138 13.69 10.36 3.83
N MET A 139 12.87 10.28 2.77
CA MET A 139 13.20 9.47 1.59
C MET A 139 14.26 10.19 0.75
N MET A 140 14.02 11.46 0.41
CA MET A 140 14.86 12.25 -0.50
C MET A 140 15.01 13.70 0.00
N GLU A 141 15.09 13.91 1.31
CA GLU A 141 15.07 15.23 1.97
C GLU A 141 16.04 16.25 1.33
N SER A 142 17.25 15.82 0.96
CA SER A 142 18.24 16.69 0.32
C SER A 142 17.73 17.29 -1.00
N MET A 143 16.81 16.60 -1.68
CA MET A 143 16.24 17.05 -2.95
C MET A 143 15.25 18.22 -2.84
N ILE A 144 14.92 18.66 -1.62
CA ILE A 144 14.24 19.93 -1.40
C ILE A 144 15.08 21.09 -1.97
N THR A 145 16.41 21.03 -1.83
CA THR A 145 17.34 22.10 -2.26
C THR A 145 18.42 21.62 -3.24
N SER A 146 18.48 20.31 -3.50
CA SER A 146 19.46 19.69 -4.41
C SER A 146 18.79 19.03 -5.62
N PRO A 147 19.35 19.12 -6.83
CA PRO A 147 18.81 18.43 -8.00
C PRO A 147 19.07 16.92 -8.00
N THR A 148 19.89 16.40 -7.08
CA THR A 148 20.25 14.97 -6.98
C THR A 148 20.26 14.51 -5.53
N PRO A 149 19.82 13.28 -5.25
CA PRO A 149 19.85 12.73 -3.90
C PRO A 149 21.26 12.37 -3.47
N THR A 150 21.46 12.21 -2.18
CA THR A 150 22.67 11.61 -1.62
C THR A 150 22.72 10.11 -1.86
N ARG A 151 23.92 9.52 -1.73
CA ARG A 151 24.08 8.05 -1.77
C ARG A 151 23.34 7.35 -0.63
N ALA A 152 23.26 8.00 0.53
CA ALA A 152 22.56 7.45 1.69
C ALA A 152 21.05 7.35 1.44
N GLU A 153 20.43 8.44 0.95
CA GLU A 153 19.01 8.47 0.56
C GLU A 153 18.72 7.47 -0.55
N THR A 154 19.59 7.40 -1.56
CA THR A 154 19.47 6.41 -2.64
C THR A 154 19.43 4.98 -2.10
N SER A 155 20.34 4.66 -1.18
CA SER A 155 20.38 3.33 -0.54
C SER A 155 19.16 3.09 0.34
N ASP A 156 18.65 4.11 1.02
CA ASP A 156 17.52 4.01 1.93
C ASP A 156 16.20 3.75 1.16
N VAL A 157 15.96 4.49 0.07
CA VAL A 157 14.84 4.24 -0.85
C VAL A 157 14.91 2.83 -1.43
N ALA A 158 16.08 2.39 -1.87
CA ALA A 158 16.27 1.03 -2.38
C ALA A 158 15.95 -0.03 -1.31
N ASN A 159 16.43 0.16 -0.08
CA ASN A 159 16.18 -0.76 1.03
C ASN A 159 14.69 -0.86 1.39
N ALA A 160 13.93 0.24 1.30
CA ALA A 160 12.48 0.21 1.53
C ALA A 160 11.76 -0.75 0.57
N VAL A 161 12.15 -0.76 -0.71
CA VAL A 161 11.61 -1.71 -1.69
C VAL A 161 12.15 -3.11 -1.53
N MET A 162 13.44 -3.27 -1.17
CA MET A 162 14.00 -4.59 -0.86
C MET A 162 13.30 -5.26 0.34
N ASP A 163 12.84 -4.46 1.30
CA ASP A 163 12.01 -4.91 2.43
C ASP A 163 10.62 -5.35 2.00
N GLY A 164 10.16 -4.86 0.85
CA GLY A 164 8.87 -5.18 0.25
C GLY A 164 7.80 -4.12 0.48
N ALA A 165 8.17 -2.84 0.58
CA ALA A 165 7.20 -1.76 0.58
C ALA A 165 6.34 -1.74 -0.70
N ASP A 166 5.05 -1.41 -0.56
CA ASP A 166 4.18 -1.24 -1.72
C ASP A 166 4.37 0.14 -2.37
N ALA A 167 4.67 1.15 -1.56
CA ALA A 167 4.96 2.49 -2.02
C ALA A 167 5.98 3.22 -1.13
N VAL A 168 6.63 4.23 -1.70
CA VAL A 168 7.45 5.21 -0.99
C VAL A 168 6.82 6.59 -1.14
N MET A 169 6.92 7.43 -0.11
CA MET A 169 6.27 8.74 -0.07
C MET A 169 7.27 9.89 -0.07
N LEU A 170 7.13 10.80 -1.03
CA LEU A 170 7.79 12.12 -1.03
C LEU A 170 6.89 13.13 -0.30
N SER A 171 7.50 14.01 0.50
CA SER A 171 6.82 14.97 1.38
C SER A 171 7.13 16.42 0.96
N ALA A 172 8.16 17.03 1.57
CA ALA A 172 8.57 18.40 1.26
C ALA A 172 9.22 18.49 -0.13
N GLU A 173 9.82 17.40 -0.61
CA GLU A 173 10.51 17.29 -1.89
C GLU A 173 9.61 17.68 -3.07
N THR A 174 8.33 17.31 -3.03
CA THR A 174 7.37 17.56 -4.10
C THR A 174 6.41 18.72 -3.80
N SER A 175 6.18 19.04 -2.52
CA SER A 175 5.22 20.07 -2.13
C SER A 175 5.80 21.49 -2.14
N VAL A 176 7.01 21.68 -1.60
CA VAL A 176 7.66 23.00 -1.47
C VAL A 176 9.10 23.03 -1.99
N GLY A 177 9.64 21.87 -2.39
CA GLY A 177 11.00 21.72 -2.88
C GLY A 177 11.27 22.40 -4.23
N GLU A 178 12.54 22.71 -4.49
CA GLU A 178 13.00 23.35 -5.72
C GLU A 178 13.02 22.39 -6.93
N TYR A 179 13.05 21.07 -6.69
CA TYR A 179 13.21 20.06 -7.74
C TYR A 179 12.16 18.92 -7.68
N PRO A 180 10.85 19.23 -7.66
CA PRO A 180 9.80 18.25 -7.42
C PRO A 180 9.75 17.13 -8.48
N LEU A 181 9.89 17.49 -9.77
CA LEU A 181 9.91 16.51 -10.85
C LEU A 181 11.14 15.59 -10.77
N LYS A 182 12.32 16.14 -10.47
CA LYS A 182 13.55 15.34 -10.35
C LYS A 182 13.49 14.39 -9.16
N ALA A 183 12.83 14.78 -8.07
CA ALA A 183 12.65 13.90 -6.92
C ALA A 183 11.84 12.65 -7.31
N VAL A 184 10.75 12.83 -8.07
CA VAL A 184 9.95 11.71 -8.59
C VAL A 184 10.75 10.83 -9.55
N GLU A 185 11.44 11.43 -10.54
CA GLU A 185 12.29 10.68 -11.49
C GLU A 185 13.43 9.93 -10.80
N ALA A 186 14.00 10.50 -9.74
CA ALA A 186 15.07 9.86 -8.97
C ALA A 186 14.53 8.62 -8.25
N VAL A 187 13.39 8.73 -7.57
CA VAL A 187 12.72 7.58 -6.94
C VAL A 187 12.41 6.51 -7.98
N GLU A 188 11.76 6.86 -9.09
CA GLU A 188 11.43 5.92 -10.18
C GLU A 188 12.65 5.11 -10.64
N LYS A 189 13.78 5.80 -10.91
CA LYS A 189 15.03 5.15 -11.34
C LYS A 189 15.59 4.21 -10.28
N ILE A 190 15.52 4.59 -9.00
CA ILE A 190 15.99 3.76 -7.88
C ILE A 190 15.12 2.51 -7.75
N LEU A 191 13.80 2.66 -7.83
CA LEU A 191 12.87 1.54 -7.73
C LEU A 191 13.09 0.56 -8.89
N GLY A 192 13.09 1.05 -10.13
CA GLY A 192 13.32 0.21 -11.31
C GLY A 192 14.65 -0.53 -11.29
N SER A 193 15.74 0.12 -10.84
CA SER A 193 17.03 -0.55 -10.69
C SER A 193 17.02 -1.62 -9.59
N THR A 194 16.30 -1.37 -8.49
CA THR A 194 16.22 -2.30 -7.36
C THR A 194 15.42 -3.54 -7.72
N GLU A 195 14.27 -3.34 -8.36
CA GLU A 195 13.36 -4.41 -8.80
C GLU A 195 14.00 -5.31 -9.88
N GLN A 196 14.92 -4.78 -10.70
CA GLN A 196 15.70 -5.59 -11.65
C GLN A 196 16.87 -6.34 -11.00
N GLY A 197 17.50 -5.74 -9.98
CA GLY A 197 18.76 -6.22 -9.40
C GLY A 197 18.63 -7.10 -8.15
N TRP A 198 17.48 -7.09 -7.47
CA TRP A 198 17.27 -7.81 -6.21
C TRP A 198 16.08 -8.78 -6.30
N ASN A 199 16.26 -9.99 -5.77
CA ASN A 199 15.18 -10.98 -5.77
C ASN A 199 14.14 -10.65 -4.67
N ILE A 200 13.13 -9.86 -5.02
CA ILE A 200 11.94 -9.59 -4.19
C ILE A 200 10.75 -10.50 -4.51
N TYR A 201 10.82 -11.25 -5.61
CA TYR A 201 9.65 -11.85 -6.23
C TYR A 201 9.28 -13.23 -5.67
N ASN A 202 8.00 -13.60 -5.85
CA ASN A 202 7.44 -14.93 -5.61
C ASN A 202 7.63 -15.47 -4.19
N LYS A 203 7.86 -14.60 -3.20
CA LYS A 203 8.05 -14.97 -1.78
C LYS A 203 6.73 -15.14 -1.03
N PHE A 204 5.77 -15.80 -1.66
CA PHE A 204 4.42 -15.88 -1.10
C PHE A 204 4.29 -17.01 -0.08
N LYS A 205 3.80 -16.70 1.12
CA LYS A 205 3.53 -17.73 2.13
C LYS A 205 2.36 -18.60 1.70
N LYS A 206 2.47 -19.89 2.00
CA LYS A 206 1.39 -20.85 1.76
C LYS A 206 0.15 -20.43 2.56
N PRO A 207 -1.03 -20.33 1.92
CA PRO A 207 -2.26 -19.96 2.62
C PRO A 207 -2.60 -20.90 3.78
N ASP A 208 -3.10 -20.32 4.86
CA ASP A 208 -3.59 -21.04 6.04
C ASP A 208 -4.92 -21.75 5.73
N PRO A 209 -5.01 -23.09 5.89
CA PRO A 209 -6.25 -23.85 5.74
C PRO A 209 -7.43 -23.38 6.60
N SER A 210 -7.16 -22.68 7.71
CA SER A 210 -8.20 -22.12 8.59
C SER A 210 -8.79 -20.80 8.10
N SER A 211 -8.21 -20.19 7.06
CA SER A 211 -8.67 -18.92 6.49
C SER A 211 -10.11 -19.01 5.97
N PRO A 212 -11.00 -18.05 6.30
CA PRO A 212 -12.35 -17.99 5.74
C PRO A 212 -12.37 -17.66 4.23
N SER A 213 -11.23 -17.30 3.65
CA SER A 213 -11.00 -17.12 2.21
C SER A 213 -10.08 -18.18 1.61
N PHE A 214 -9.85 -19.31 2.30
CA PHE A 214 -8.82 -20.29 1.93
C PHE A 214 -8.82 -20.69 0.44
N ILE A 215 -9.99 -20.93 -0.17
CA ILE A 215 -10.08 -21.27 -1.61
C ILE A 215 -9.51 -20.12 -2.47
N SER A 216 -9.95 -18.89 -2.22
CA SER A 216 -9.47 -17.71 -2.93
C SER A 216 -8.00 -17.46 -2.71
N ASP A 217 -7.53 -17.64 -1.47
CA ASP A 217 -6.12 -17.50 -1.12
C ASP A 217 -5.27 -18.53 -1.85
N ARG A 218 -5.79 -19.76 -2.00
CA ARG A 218 -5.11 -20.84 -2.71
C ARG A 218 -5.07 -20.62 -4.21
N ILE A 219 -6.11 -20.02 -4.81
CA ILE A 219 -6.10 -19.64 -6.23
C ILE A 219 -5.10 -18.50 -6.47
N CYS A 220 -5.09 -17.46 -5.63
CA CYS A 220 -4.11 -16.37 -5.73
C CYS A 220 -2.69 -16.91 -5.58
N TYR A 221 -2.46 -17.78 -4.60
CA TYR A 221 -1.17 -18.43 -4.37
C TYR A 221 -0.70 -19.24 -5.57
N SER A 222 -1.59 -20.07 -6.10
CA SER A 222 -1.28 -20.90 -7.26
C SER A 222 -1.00 -20.03 -8.49
N SER A 223 -1.72 -18.92 -8.66
CA SER A 223 -1.53 -18.00 -9.79
C SER A 223 -0.15 -17.34 -9.75
N VAL A 224 0.28 -16.84 -8.58
CA VAL A 224 1.63 -16.28 -8.41
C VAL A 224 2.69 -17.35 -8.66
N ASN A 225 2.55 -18.54 -8.07
CA ASN A 225 3.52 -19.63 -8.25
C ASN A 225 3.62 -20.11 -9.72
N MET A 226 2.48 -20.24 -10.41
CA MET A 226 2.46 -20.61 -11.82
C MET A 226 3.01 -19.51 -12.73
N SER A 227 2.89 -18.24 -12.35
CA SER A 227 3.43 -17.14 -13.16
C SER A 227 4.94 -17.25 -13.37
N GLU A 228 5.66 -17.71 -12.34
CA GLU A 228 7.09 -18.00 -12.42
C GLU A 228 7.39 -19.20 -13.33
N GLY A 229 6.70 -20.34 -13.10
CA GLY A 229 6.96 -21.57 -13.85
C GLY A 229 6.58 -21.48 -15.33
N LEU A 230 5.61 -20.64 -15.68
CA LEU A 230 5.17 -20.41 -17.06
C LEU A 230 5.90 -19.25 -17.73
N ASN A 231 6.73 -18.50 -17.00
CA ASN A 231 7.25 -17.21 -17.43
C ASN A 231 6.13 -16.31 -17.97
N ALA A 232 5.02 -16.26 -17.24
CA ALA A 232 3.82 -15.56 -17.66
C ALA A 232 4.10 -14.07 -17.79
N LYS A 233 3.57 -13.45 -18.84
CA LYS A 233 3.65 -12.01 -19.04
C LYS A 233 2.84 -11.24 -18.01
N ALA A 234 1.66 -11.77 -17.65
CA ALA A 234 0.76 -11.11 -16.72
C ALA A 234 -0.17 -12.06 -15.96
N ILE A 235 -0.58 -11.62 -14.77
CA ILE A 235 -1.76 -12.11 -14.07
C ILE A 235 -2.89 -11.10 -14.29
N ILE A 236 -4.02 -11.57 -14.80
CA ILE A 236 -5.22 -10.78 -15.07
C ILE A 236 -6.31 -11.23 -14.11
N SER A 237 -6.95 -10.28 -13.42
CA SER A 237 -8.00 -10.60 -12.45
C SER A 237 -9.16 -9.60 -12.51
N MET A 238 -10.29 -10.04 -11.99
CA MET A 238 -11.44 -9.19 -11.72
C MET A 238 -11.72 -9.13 -10.23
N THR A 239 -12.11 -7.94 -9.75
CA THR A 239 -12.46 -7.78 -8.34
C THR A 239 -13.48 -6.67 -8.13
N GLN A 240 -14.33 -6.83 -7.13
CA GLN A 240 -15.29 -5.80 -6.69
C GLN A 240 -14.84 -5.12 -5.39
N SER A 241 -14.13 -5.84 -4.52
CA SER A 241 -13.65 -5.37 -3.22
C SER A 241 -12.16 -5.02 -3.21
N GLY A 242 -11.37 -5.48 -4.18
CA GLY A 242 -9.91 -5.32 -4.20
C GLY A 242 -9.16 -6.49 -3.58
N TYR A 243 -9.84 -7.39 -2.85
CA TYR A 243 -9.20 -8.49 -2.11
C TYR A 243 -8.21 -9.31 -2.95
N THR A 244 -8.62 -9.73 -4.15
CA THR A 244 -7.79 -10.52 -5.05
C THR A 244 -6.56 -9.76 -5.53
N ALA A 245 -6.68 -8.45 -5.75
CA ALA A 245 -5.56 -7.60 -6.13
C ALA A 245 -4.52 -7.51 -5.00
N TYR A 246 -4.97 -7.20 -3.77
CA TYR A 246 -4.11 -7.17 -2.59
C TYR A 246 -3.41 -8.52 -2.37
N LYS A 247 -4.15 -9.63 -2.52
CA LYS A 247 -3.62 -10.97 -2.30
C LYS A 247 -2.56 -11.36 -3.33
N ILE A 248 -2.82 -11.12 -4.62
CA ILE A 248 -1.85 -11.38 -5.70
C ILE A 248 -0.62 -10.49 -5.50
N ALA A 249 -0.80 -9.19 -5.26
CA ALA A 249 0.31 -8.25 -5.08
C ALA A 249 1.21 -8.60 -3.90
N SER A 250 0.63 -9.09 -2.78
CA SER A 250 1.40 -9.54 -1.61
C SER A 250 2.30 -10.76 -1.90
N GLY A 251 1.98 -11.54 -2.94
CA GLY A 251 2.83 -12.63 -3.41
C GLY A 251 4.03 -12.17 -4.24
N ARG A 252 4.11 -10.88 -4.57
CA ARG A 252 5.16 -10.23 -5.37
C ARG A 252 5.45 -10.98 -6.68
N PRO A 253 4.45 -11.23 -7.55
CA PRO A 253 4.68 -11.94 -8.82
C PRO A 253 5.69 -11.18 -9.69
N ASN A 254 6.60 -11.92 -10.34
CA ASN A 254 7.54 -11.35 -11.33
C ASN A 254 6.88 -11.22 -12.73
N CYS A 255 5.69 -10.63 -12.77
CA CYS A 255 4.95 -10.35 -14.01
C CYS A 255 3.98 -9.19 -13.77
N ASP A 256 3.39 -8.67 -14.84
CA ASP A 256 2.42 -7.58 -14.73
C ASP A 256 1.13 -8.03 -14.01
N VAL A 257 0.56 -7.20 -13.13
CA VAL A 257 -0.73 -7.48 -12.49
C VAL A 257 -1.79 -6.52 -12.99
N PHE A 258 -2.72 -7.04 -13.78
CA PHE A 258 -3.82 -6.27 -14.36
C PHE A 258 -5.14 -6.59 -13.65
N ILE A 259 -5.76 -5.56 -13.08
CA ILE A 259 -6.99 -5.71 -12.30
C ILE A 259 -8.13 -4.96 -12.99
N PHE A 260 -9.23 -5.66 -13.20
CA PHE A 260 -10.45 -5.10 -13.79
C PHE A 260 -11.54 -4.99 -12.73
N THR A 261 -12.28 -3.88 -12.71
CA THR A 261 -13.35 -3.67 -11.75
C THR A 261 -14.43 -2.73 -12.29
N ALA A 262 -15.68 -3.00 -11.91
CA ALA A 262 -16.81 -2.08 -12.14
C ALA A 262 -16.88 -0.98 -11.06
N ASN A 263 -16.11 -1.13 -9.97
CA ASN A 263 -16.08 -0.18 -8.88
C ASN A 263 -15.10 0.96 -9.18
N ARG A 264 -15.62 2.13 -9.55
CA ARG A 264 -14.80 3.31 -9.89
C ARG A 264 -13.93 3.80 -8.75
N HIS A 265 -14.41 3.69 -7.51
CA HIS A 265 -13.63 4.09 -6.34
C HIS A 265 -12.41 3.20 -6.12
N LEU A 266 -12.51 1.94 -6.54
CA LEU A 266 -11.41 0.98 -6.38
C LEU A 266 -10.24 1.26 -7.33
N LEU A 267 -10.48 1.92 -8.47
CA LEU A 267 -9.43 2.23 -9.45
C LEU A 267 -8.29 3.06 -8.85
N ALA A 268 -8.63 4.15 -8.14
CA ALA A 268 -7.66 5.02 -7.49
C ALA A 268 -7.06 4.39 -6.23
N ARG A 269 -7.76 3.47 -5.58
CA ARG A 269 -7.23 2.77 -4.39
C ARG A 269 -6.17 1.75 -4.79
N LEU A 270 -6.42 1.01 -5.85
CA LEU A 270 -5.51 -0.01 -6.33
C LEU A 270 -4.21 0.58 -6.90
N SER A 271 -4.13 1.89 -7.21
CA SER A 271 -2.87 2.50 -7.62
C SER A 271 -1.82 2.59 -6.50
N LEU A 272 -2.22 2.40 -5.23
CA LEU A 272 -1.29 2.29 -4.11
C LEU A 272 -0.69 0.89 -3.98
N VAL A 273 -1.34 -0.12 -4.56
CA VAL A 273 -0.97 -1.52 -4.37
C VAL A 273 0.19 -1.88 -5.30
N TRP A 274 1.20 -2.54 -4.75
CA TRP A 274 2.43 -2.86 -5.49
C TRP A 274 2.13 -3.57 -6.81
N ASN A 275 2.71 -3.04 -7.90
CA ASN A 275 2.67 -3.59 -9.25
C ASN A 275 1.24 -3.83 -9.82
N VAL A 276 0.20 -3.21 -9.25
CA VAL A 276 -1.17 -3.32 -9.73
C VAL A 276 -1.50 -2.18 -10.70
N ARG A 277 -2.04 -2.53 -11.87
CA ARG A 277 -2.64 -1.58 -12.81
C ARG A 277 -4.13 -1.88 -12.96
N ALA A 278 -4.96 -0.95 -12.50
CA ALA A 278 -6.40 -1.11 -12.45
C ALA A 278 -7.10 -0.48 -13.67
N PHE A 279 -8.13 -1.16 -14.18
CA PHE A 279 -8.93 -0.73 -15.32
C PHE A 279 -10.42 -0.87 -15.00
N TYR A 280 -11.20 0.11 -15.49
CA TYR A 280 -12.65 0.04 -15.40
C TYR A 280 -13.19 -1.00 -16.38
N TYR A 281 -14.06 -1.89 -15.90
CA TYR A 281 -14.78 -2.86 -16.72
C TYR A 281 -16.03 -3.34 -15.99
N ASP A 282 -17.19 -3.25 -16.64
CA ASP A 282 -18.51 -3.53 -16.08
C ASP A 282 -19.38 -4.46 -16.94
N SER A 283 -18.80 -5.04 -18.00
CA SER A 283 -19.51 -5.98 -18.87
C SER A 283 -19.81 -7.30 -18.12
N MET A 284 -21.09 -7.67 -18.09
CA MET A 284 -21.62 -8.86 -17.41
C MET A 284 -21.84 -10.01 -18.40
N THR A 285 -20.77 -10.41 -19.09
CA THR A 285 -20.76 -11.56 -20.00
C THR A 285 -20.37 -12.86 -19.28
N ASN A 286 -20.41 -13.98 -20.00
CA ASN A 286 -19.80 -15.22 -19.51
C ASN A 286 -18.26 -15.09 -19.42
N THR A 287 -17.64 -15.96 -18.62
CA THR A 287 -16.20 -15.91 -18.32
C THR A 287 -15.32 -15.93 -19.56
N ASP A 288 -15.64 -16.70 -20.60
CA ASP A 288 -14.81 -16.81 -21.79
C ASP A 288 -14.81 -15.54 -22.64
N LEU A 289 -15.98 -14.90 -22.79
CA LEU A 289 -16.09 -13.59 -23.44
C LEU A 289 -15.35 -12.52 -22.64
N THR A 290 -15.54 -12.52 -21.32
CA THR A 290 -14.87 -11.58 -20.42
C THR A 290 -13.35 -11.65 -20.56
N ILE A 291 -12.77 -12.85 -20.57
CA ILE A 291 -11.32 -13.04 -20.74
C ILE A 291 -10.85 -12.51 -22.11
N LYS A 292 -11.61 -12.75 -23.19
CA LYS A 292 -11.27 -12.23 -24.52
C LYS A 292 -11.32 -10.70 -24.57
N GLU A 293 -12.34 -10.09 -23.96
CA GLU A 293 -12.51 -8.64 -23.92
C GLU A 293 -11.37 -7.95 -23.16
N VAL A 294 -11.02 -8.43 -21.96
CA VAL A 294 -9.93 -7.81 -21.18
C VAL A 294 -8.55 -8.00 -21.83
N ILE A 295 -8.29 -9.15 -22.45
CA ILE A 295 -7.07 -9.34 -23.25
C ILE A 295 -7.05 -8.37 -24.43
N GLY A 296 -8.19 -8.18 -25.12
CA GLY A 296 -8.34 -7.19 -26.18
C GLY A 296 -7.99 -5.77 -25.73
N ILE A 297 -8.55 -5.33 -24.60
CA ILE A 297 -8.24 -4.01 -24.01
C ILE A 297 -6.75 -3.85 -23.72
N LEU A 298 -6.10 -4.88 -23.18
CA LEU A 298 -4.67 -4.84 -22.87
C LEU A 298 -3.80 -4.82 -24.14
N LYS A 299 -4.20 -5.54 -25.20
CA LYS A 299 -3.55 -5.48 -26.52
C LYS A 299 -3.66 -4.09 -27.15
N GLU A 300 -4.85 -3.49 -27.14
CA GLU A 300 -5.07 -2.13 -27.67
C GLU A 300 -4.20 -1.08 -26.97
N LYS A 301 -3.91 -1.28 -25.67
CA LYS A 301 -3.02 -0.43 -24.88
C LYS A 301 -1.53 -0.75 -25.05
N GLY A 302 -1.17 -1.76 -25.86
CA GLY A 302 0.22 -2.22 -26.05
C GLY A 302 0.81 -2.88 -24.81
N LEU A 303 -0.02 -3.39 -23.90
CA LEU A 303 0.40 -4.03 -22.65
C LEU A 303 0.60 -5.55 -22.79
N LEU A 304 -0.04 -6.14 -23.80
CA LEU A 304 0.11 -7.53 -24.20
C LEU A 304 0.27 -7.61 -25.72
N VAL A 305 0.98 -8.62 -26.19
CA VAL A 305 1.15 -8.96 -27.62
C VAL A 305 0.80 -10.42 -27.87
N ASP A 306 0.59 -10.79 -29.13
CA ASP A 306 0.32 -12.18 -29.49
C ASP A 306 1.50 -13.09 -29.11
N GLY A 307 1.20 -14.26 -28.54
CA GLY A 307 2.17 -15.21 -28.00
C GLY A 307 2.47 -15.03 -26.51
N ASP A 308 2.04 -13.93 -25.87
CA ASP A 308 2.19 -13.77 -24.42
C ASP A 308 1.36 -14.82 -23.65
N VAL A 309 1.97 -15.44 -22.64
CA VAL A 309 1.26 -16.35 -21.72
C VAL A 309 0.70 -15.54 -20.55
N VAL A 310 -0.60 -15.67 -20.29
CA VAL A 310 -1.28 -14.95 -19.20
C VAL A 310 -2.05 -15.90 -18.29
N ILE A 311 -2.16 -15.54 -17.02
CA ILE A 311 -2.96 -16.26 -16.02
C ILE A 311 -4.18 -15.42 -15.67
N ASN A 312 -5.36 -15.91 -16.03
CA ASN A 312 -6.63 -15.28 -15.70
C ASN A 312 -7.18 -15.88 -14.41
N THR A 313 -7.68 -15.04 -13.50
CA THR A 313 -8.41 -15.47 -12.31
C THR A 313 -9.82 -14.92 -12.32
N ALA A 314 -10.78 -15.70 -11.84
CA ALA A 314 -12.18 -15.34 -11.84
C ALA A 314 -12.92 -15.88 -10.61
N ALA A 315 -14.07 -15.27 -10.31
CA ALA A 315 -15.09 -15.85 -9.46
C ALA A 315 -16.19 -16.44 -10.36
N MET A 316 -16.48 -17.73 -10.20
CA MET A 316 -17.48 -18.47 -10.98
C MET A 316 -18.51 -19.11 -10.04
N PRO A 317 -19.82 -18.97 -10.31
CA PRO A 317 -20.42 -18.19 -11.40
C PRO A 317 -20.25 -16.67 -11.25
N VAL A 318 -20.07 -15.96 -12.38
CA VAL A 318 -19.87 -14.48 -12.39
C VAL A 318 -21.04 -13.75 -11.71
N SER A 319 -22.26 -14.28 -11.84
CA SER A 319 -23.49 -13.72 -11.27
C SER A 319 -23.50 -13.66 -9.74
N GLU A 320 -22.70 -14.47 -9.06
CA GLU A 320 -22.72 -14.57 -7.59
C GLU A 320 -21.78 -13.56 -6.92
N ASN A 321 -20.98 -12.81 -7.69
CA ASN A 321 -19.99 -11.84 -7.17
C ASN A 321 -19.15 -12.41 -6.01
N GLY A 322 -18.85 -13.71 -6.07
CA GLY A 322 -18.17 -14.45 -5.02
C GLY A 322 -16.67 -14.15 -4.94
N LYS A 323 -16.00 -14.83 -4.01
CA LYS A 323 -14.53 -14.82 -3.94
C LYS A 323 -13.93 -15.56 -5.15
N THR A 324 -12.72 -15.21 -5.53
CA THR A 324 -11.98 -15.88 -6.62
C THR A 324 -11.90 -17.38 -6.35
N ASN A 325 -12.26 -18.20 -7.32
CA ASN A 325 -12.28 -19.66 -7.19
C ASN A 325 -11.87 -20.42 -8.46
N ALA A 326 -11.56 -19.69 -9.54
CA ALA A 326 -11.16 -20.27 -10.82
C ALA A 326 -9.88 -19.61 -11.35
N LEU A 327 -9.10 -20.39 -12.10
CA LEU A 327 -7.93 -19.93 -12.83
C LEU A 327 -7.92 -20.52 -14.25
N LYS A 328 -7.47 -19.74 -15.23
CA LYS A 328 -7.32 -20.15 -16.62
C LYS A 328 -6.02 -19.59 -17.19
N ILE A 329 -5.16 -20.47 -17.68
CA ILE A 329 -3.97 -20.08 -18.44
C ILE A 329 -4.40 -19.85 -19.89
N SER A 330 -3.88 -18.82 -20.54
CA SER A 330 -4.20 -18.50 -21.94
C SER A 330 -2.98 -17.98 -22.66
N THR A 331 -2.88 -18.27 -23.95
CA THR A 331 -1.93 -17.63 -24.87
C THR A 331 -2.68 -16.51 -25.59
N VAL A 332 -2.13 -15.30 -25.58
CA VAL A 332 -2.73 -14.17 -26.29
C VAL A 332 -2.70 -14.44 -27.80
N GLY A 333 -3.86 -14.38 -28.45
CA GLY A 333 -4.01 -14.61 -29.89
C GLY A 333 -4.53 -16.00 -30.29
N GLU A 334 -4.67 -16.93 -29.32
CA GLU A 334 -5.31 -18.25 -29.49
C GLU A 334 -6.76 -18.27 -28.96
#